data_AF-A0A7X1AYW0-F1
#
_entry.id   AF-A0A7X1AYW0-F1
#
_cell.length_a   1.000
_cell.length_b   1.000
_cell.length_c   1.000
_cell.angle_alpha   90.00
_cell.angle_beta   90.00
_cell.angle_gamma   90.00
#
_symmetry.space_group_name_H-M   'P 1'
#
loop_
_entity.id
_entity.type
_entity.pdbx_description
1 polymer ?
#
loop_
_entity_poly.entity_id
_entity_poly.type
_entity_poly.pdbx_seq_one_letter_code
_entity_poly.pdbx_strand_id
1 'polypeptide(L)'
;MKKEASELKPFAEKVEKECAALHRRKSIQTEVRNAVKRIKDTVKDGKRIEFIIARCEKIKEVLHEERIRHANETLIAISKDFSDLYKAIHPDEKIEKIKLYLHPTKNSSAQFDGELFGKANASPVAYLSESHLDTLGLCLFLALEKRENPENKILCLDDAIASVDEAHMERLYELLLQEAPHFHHVIITSHYQPLRFKFRWGILTKSQVEFLELGQWSLEGGLCLSKGPDSEVAFLRRYLKEAEDASTIAAKSGVVLERMLDFLTGIYQCKLPRNPGAEQRWTLDHYKGGLEGEKKLMPILRCDHLDEEGNVSRSVDLAPLLENIFAKLQFRNAIGCHFKELAGHFDEIGEAIGLGNATLALADAICDENNTLPDSCKDGLSWKNRGEKVTRRLYPLLKPSK
;
A
#
# COMPACT_ATOMS: atom_id res chain seq x y z
N MET A 1 -55.88 89.51 49.45
CA MET A 1 -55.14 88.98 48.28
C MET A 1 -53.63 88.76 48.50
N LYS A 2 -52.75 89.76 48.69
CA LYS A 2 -51.29 89.50 48.87
C LYS A 2 -50.88 88.90 50.24
N LYS A 3 -51.63 89.15 51.31
CA LYS A 3 -51.36 88.59 52.66
C LYS A 3 -51.77 87.11 52.81
N GLU A 4 -52.95 86.75 52.30
CA GLU A 4 -53.44 85.36 52.33
C GLU A 4 -52.56 84.40 51.50
N ALA A 5 -51.98 84.88 50.40
CA ALA A 5 -51.04 84.09 49.58
C ALA A 5 -49.69 83.82 50.29
N SER A 6 -49.30 84.64 51.27
CA SER A 6 -48.07 84.48 52.06
C SER A 6 -48.21 83.40 53.14
N GLU A 7 -49.41 83.24 53.71
CA GLU A 7 -49.68 82.28 54.79
C GLU A 7 -49.91 80.85 54.26
N LEU A 8 -50.28 80.69 52.99
CA LEU A 8 -50.51 79.40 52.33
C LEU A 8 -49.25 78.76 51.73
N LYS A 9 -48.18 79.54 51.50
CA LYS A 9 -46.91 79.07 50.90
C LYS A 9 -46.22 77.94 51.69
N PRO A 10 -46.09 78.02 53.03
CA PRO A 10 -45.47 76.96 53.84
C PRO A 10 -46.28 75.65 53.82
N PHE A 11 -47.61 75.75 53.71
CA PHE A 11 -48.48 74.59 53.58
C PHE A 11 -48.34 73.91 52.21
N ALA A 12 -48.23 74.70 51.13
CA ALA A 12 -47.97 74.17 49.79
C ALA A 12 -46.63 73.44 49.71
N GLU A 13 -45.55 74.02 50.25
CA GLU A 13 -44.22 73.37 50.30
C GLU A 13 -44.22 72.09 51.14
N LYS A 14 -45.00 72.04 52.23
CA LYS A 14 -45.17 70.84 53.05
C LYS A 14 -45.91 69.74 52.27
N VAL A 15 -46.99 70.09 51.58
CA VAL A 15 -47.76 69.16 50.74
C VAL A 15 -46.90 68.64 49.57
N GLU A 16 -46.09 69.49 48.93
CA GLU A 16 -45.16 69.05 47.88
C GLU A 16 -44.10 68.08 48.40
N LYS A 17 -43.52 68.34 49.57
CA LYS A 17 -42.59 67.41 50.22
C LYS A 17 -43.24 66.06 50.55
N GLU A 18 -44.46 66.06 51.07
CA GLU A 18 -45.20 64.83 51.38
C GLU A 18 -45.57 64.07 50.09
N CYS A 19 -45.99 64.78 49.04
CA CYS A 19 -46.23 64.20 47.71
C CYS A 19 -44.95 63.57 47.13
N ALA A 20 -43.81 64.25 47.19
CA ALA A 20 -42.53 63.72 46.71
C ALA A 20 -42.10 62.49 47.53
N ALA A 21 -42.30 62.50 48.85
CA ALA A 21 -42.04 61.35 49.72
C ALA A 21 -42.93 60.14 49.39
N LEU A 22 -44.21 60.38 49.09
CA LEU A 22 -45.15 59.34 48.66
C LEU A 22 -44.79 58.77 47.28
N HIS A 23 -44.42 59.62 46.32
CA HIS A 23 -43.92 59.17 45.01
C HIS A 23 -42.66 58.33 45.14
N ARG A 24 -41.72 58.73 46.00
CA ARG A 24 -40.50 57.95 46.28
C ARG A 24 -40.83 56.59 46.91
N ARG A 25 -41.75 56.54 47.87
CA ARG A 25 -42.23 55.27 48.46
C ARG A 25 -42.86 54.37 47.41
N LYS A 26 -43.68 54.92 46.51
CA LYS A 26 -44.32 54.18 45.41
C LYS A 26 -43.30 53.64 44.41
N SER A 27 -42.24 54.40 44.09
CA SER A 27 -41.12 53.94 43.26
C SER A 27 -40.40 52.76 43.90
N ILE A 28 -39.99 52.90 45.17
CA ILE A 28 -39.32 51.85 45.93
C ILE A 28 -40.19 50.59 46.01
N GLN A 29 -41.49 50.73 46.26
CA GLN A 29 -42.42 49.60 46.30
C GLN A 29 -42.48 48.87 44.95
N THR A 30 -42.42 49.60 43.84
CA THR A 30 -42.44 49.04 42.48
C THR A 30 -41.12 48.31 42.18
N GLU A 31 -39.99 48.91 42.55
CA GLU A 31 -38.66 48.29 42.41
C GLU A 31 -38.54 47.00 43.21
N VAL A 32 -38.99 47.00 44.48
CA VAL A 32 -39.01 45.80 45.33
C VAL A 32 -39.91 44.72 44.72
N ARG A 33 -41.10 45.08 44.23
CA ARG A 33 -42.00 44.12 43.59
C ARG A 33 -41.37 43.51 42.33
N ASN A 34 -40.67 44.30 41.52
CA ASN A 34 -39.94 43.81 40.34
C ASN A 34 -38.74 42.93 40.72
N ALA A 35 -38.00 43.28 41.78
CA ALA A 35 -36.90 42.46 42.30
C ALA A 35 -37.40 41.11 42.82
N VAL A 36 -38.50 41.09 43.59
CA VAL A 36 -39.13 39.85 44.07
C VAL A 36 -39.62 39.00 42.90
N LYS A 37 -40.22 39.60 41.86
CA LYS A 37 -40.63 38.88 40.65
C LYS A 37 -39.42 38.24 39.95
N ARG A 38 -38.33 39.01 39.75
CA ARG A 38 -37.08 38.49 39.18
C ARG A 38 -36.51 37.32 39.97
N ILE A 39 -36.44 37.43 41.30
CA ILE A 39 -35.96 36.33 42.15
C ILE A 39 -36.81 35.07 41.96
N LYS A 40 -38.15 35.21 41.92
CA LYS A 40 -39.05 34.07 41.67
C LYS A 40 -38.81 33.44 40.30
N ASP A 41 -38.66 34.24 39.26
CA ASP A 41 -38.39 33.76 37.90
C ASP A 41 -37.02 33.05 37.84
N THR A 42 -35.97 33.63 38.43
CA THR A 42 -34.63 33.01 38.50
C THR A 42 -34.62 31.69 39.27
N VAL A 43 -35.34 31.59 40.39
CA VAL A 43 -35.47 30.32 41.14
C VAL A 43 -36.19 29.26 40.31
N LYS A 44 -37.22 29.65 39.56
CA LYS A 44 -37.93 28.74 38.66
C LYS A 44 -37.02 28.25 37.52
N ASP A 45 -36.24 29.15 36.92
CA ASP A 45 -35.29 28.81 35.88
C ASP A 45 -34.15 27.92 36.42
N GLY A 46 -33.65 28.18 37.62
CA GLY A 46 -32.67 27.33 38.30
C GLY A 46 -33.16 25.89 38.45
N LYS A 47 -34.38 25.70 38.97
CA LYS A 47 -35.00 24.36 39.08
C LYS A 47 -35.17 23.68 37.72
N ARG A 48 -35.51 24.44 36.67
CA ARG A 48 -35.62 23.91 35.30
C ARG A 48 -34.26 23.44 34.78
N ILE A 49 -33.21 24.22 35.02
CA ILE A 49 -31.84 23.89 34.62
C ILE A 49 -31.35 22.65 35.37
N GLU A 50 -31.54 22.57 36.68
CA GLU A 50 -31.21 21.38 37.49
C GLU A 50 -31.89 20.12 36.95
N PHE A 51 -33.17 20.21 36.59
CA PHE A 51 -33.89 19.10 35.97
C PHE A 51 -33.29 18.70 34.61
N ILE A 52 -32.89 19.66 33.78
CA ILE A 52 -32.24 19.40 32.49
C ILE A 52 -30.87 18.75 32.70
N ILE A 53 -30.05 19.24 33.64
CA ILE A 53 -28.75 18.67 33.98
C ILE A 53 -28.91 17.20 34.38
N ALA A 54 -29.83 16.90 35.30
CA ALA A 54 -30.09 15.53 35.73
C ALA A 54 -30.53 14.61 34.57
N ARG A 55 -31.26 15.12 33.58
CA ARG A 55 -31.61 14.35 32.37
C ARG A 55 -30.41 14.16 31.45
N CYS A 56 -29.59 15.19 31.26
CA CYS A 56 -28.37 15.11 30.45
C CYS A 56 -27.37 14.11 31.05
N GLU A 57 -27.24 14.05 32.38
CA GLU A 57 -26.40 13.05 33.06
C GLU A 57 -26.86 11.63 32.78
N LYS A 58 -28.17 11.35 32.87
CA LYS A 58 -28.74 10.05 32.50
C LYS A 58 -28.54 9.70 31.03
N ILE A 59 -28.70 10.67 30.13
CA ILE A 59 -28.47 10.45 28.69
C ILE A 59 -26.99 10.11 28.45
N LYS A 60 -26.07 10.81 29.10
CA LYS A 60 -24.63 10.54 29.02
C LYS A 60 -24.29 9.12 29.47
N GLU A 61 -24.88 8.67 30.58
CA GLU A 61 -24.68 7.31 31.10
C GLU A 61 -25.13 6.26 30.08
N VAL A 62 -26.37 6.36 29.58
CA VAL A 62 -26.91 5.43 28.59
C VAL A 62 -26.06 5.42 27.31
N LEU A 63 -25.70 6.58 26.77
CA LEU A 63 -24.86 6.66 25.56
C LEU A 63 -23.47 6.06 25.78
N HIS A 64 -22.89 6.23 26.97
CA HIS A 64 -21.58 5.68 27.29
C HIS A 64 -21.61 4.15 27.33
N GLU A 65 -22.62 3.57 28.01
CA GLU A 65 -22.80 2.13 28.12
C GLU A 65 -23.08 1.48 26.76
N GLU A 66 -24.01 2.04 25.97
CA GLU A 66 -24.33 1.54 24.64
C GLU A 66 -23.13 1.62 23.69
N ARG A 67 -22.35 2.69 23.75
CA ARG A 67 -21.12 2.83 22.93
C ARG A 67 -20.11 1.73 23.25
N ILE A 68 -19.84 1.47 24.53
CA ILE A 68 -18.88 0.44 24.95
C ILE A 68 -19.39 -0.95 24.54
N ARG A 69 -20.68 -1.22 24.76
CA ARG A 69 -21.30 -2.49 24.39
C ARG A 69 -21.20 -2.75 22.89
N HIS A 70 -21.68 -1.81 22.08
CA HIS A 70 -21.70 -1.94 20.62
C HIS A 70 -20.29 -2.12 20.03
N ALA A 71 -19.32 -1.37 20.56
CA ALA A 71 -17.95 -1.48 20.10
C ALA A 71 -17.30 -2.81 20.51
N ASN A 72 -17.50 -3.29 21.73
CA ASN A 72 -16.99 -4.62 22.14
C ASN A 72 -17.66 -5.77 21.37
N GLU A 73 -18.97 -5.69 21.11
CA GLU A 73 -19.67 -6.66 20.26
C GLU A 73 -19.11 -6.70 18.84
N THR A 74 -18.83 -5.52 18.26
CA THR A 74 -18.18 -5.39 16.95
C THR A 74 -16.80 -6.03 16.95
N LEU A 75 -15.98 -5.73 17.97
CA LEU A 75 -14.62 -6.26 18.08
C LEU A 75 -14.60 -7.79 18.27
N ILE A 76 -15.54 -8.33 19.03
CA ILE A 76 -15.70 -9.79 19.19
C ILE A 76 -16.09 -10.43 17.86
N ALA A 77 -17.01 -9.81 17.11
CA ALA A 77 -17.49 -10.33 15.83
C ALA A 77 -16.37 -10.45 14.78
N ILE A 78 -15.45 -9.49 14.72
CA ILE A 78 -14.34 -9.49 13.76
C ILE A 78 -13.09 -10.24 14.24
N SER A 79 -13.04 -10.67 15.50
CA SER A 79 -11.80 -11.17 16.13
C SER A 79 -11.20 -12.37 15.41
N LYS A 80 -12.02 -13.23 14.81
CA LYS A 80 -11.56 -14.40 14.06
C LYS A 80 -10.91 -13.98 12.75
N ASP A 81 -11.63 -13.25 11.91
CA ASP A 81 -11.12 -12.76 10.62
C ASP A 81 -9.85 -11.94 10.80
N PHE A 82 -9.84 -11.04 11.79
CA PHE A 82 -8.64 -10.29 12.17
C PHE A 82 -7.43 -11.20 12.48
N SER A 83 -7.64 -12.26 13.27
CA SER A 83 -6.56 -13.20 13.60
C SER A 83 -6.10 -14.00 12.38
N ASP A 84 -7.00 -14.35 11.48
CA ASP A 84 -6.69 -15.15 10.29
C ASP A 84 -5.90 -14.30 9.27
N LEU A 85 -6.31 -13.05 9.06
CA LEU A 85 -5.58 -12.07 8.23
C LEU A 85 -4.15 -11.85 8.76
N TYR A 86 -4.01 -11.61 10.07
CA TYR A 86 -2.70 -11.33 10.66
C TYR A 86 -1.75 -12.53 10.54
N LYS A 87 -2.25 -13.76 10.77
CA LYS A 87 -1.47 -14.99 10.61
C LYS A 87 -1.03 -15.26 9.18
N ALA A 88 -1.82 -14.85 8.18
CA ALA A 88 -1.44 -15.02 6.78
C ALA A 88 -0.22 -14.16 6.41
N ILE A 89 -0.09 -12.97 7.01
CA ILE A 89 1.09 -12.10 6.82
C ILE A 89 2.28 -12.58 7.64
N HIS A 90 2.02 -13.15 8.83
CA HIS A 90 3.04 -13.58 9.80
C HIS A 90 2.99 -15.09 10.12
N PRO A 91 3.12 -16.01 9.13
CA PRO A 91 3.22 -17.44 9.39
C PRO A 91 4.41 -17.76 10.30
N ASP A 92 4.24 -18.78 11.14
CA ASP A 92 5.25 -19.35 12.03
C ASP A 92 5.79 -18.43 13.14
N GLU A 93 5.20 -17.24 13.30
CA GLU A 93 5.53 -16.34 14.40
C GLU A 93 4.73 -16.68 15.66
N LYS A 94 5.36 -16.58 16.84
CA LYS A 94 4.75 -16.87 18.15
C LYS A 94 3.90 -15.71 18.66
N ILE A 95 2.97 -15.28 17.82
CA ILE A 95 2.00 -14.21 18.10
C ILE A 95 0.62 -14.86 18.15
N GLU A 96 0.16 -15.19 19.35
CA GLU A 96 -1.09 -15.90 19.54
C GLU A 96 -2.15 -15.00 20.19
N LYS A 97 -3.38 -15.08 19.67
CA LYS A 97 -4.60 -14.53 20.31
C LYS A 97 -4.52 -13.04 20.64
N ILE A 98 -4.19 -12.19 19.65
CA ILE A 98 -4.37 -10.74 19.82
C ILE A 98 -5.86 -10.46 19.96
N LYS A 99 -6.26 -9.92 21.11
CA LYS A 99 -7.62 -9.49 21.41
C LYS A 99 -7.67 -7.98 21.46
N LEU A 100 -8.67 -7.42 20.79
CA LEU A 100 -8.97 -5.98 20.83
C LEU A 100 -10.24 -5.78 21.64
N TYR A 101 -10.21 -4.90 22.65
CA TYR A 101 -11.38 -4.56 23.45
C TYR A 101 -11.31 -3.12 23.96
N LEU A 102 -12.47 -2.55 24.26
CA LEU A 102 -12.59 -1.27 24.95
C LEU A 102 -12.74 -1.49 26.45
N HIS A 103 -11.78 -0.99 27.22
CA HIS A 103 -11.78 -1.12 28.67
C HIS A 103 -12.93 -0.29 29.28
N PRO A 104 -13.79 -0.86 30.14
CA PRO A 104 -15.01 -0.22 30.63
C PRO A 104 -14.76 1.06 31.45
N THR A 105 -13.58 1.20 32.06
CA THR A 105 -13.24 2.33 32.94
C THR A 105 -12.16 3.27 32.40
N LYS A 106 -11.57 3.00 31.22
CA LYS A 106 -10.56 3.91 30.62
C LYS A 106 -11.23 4.77 29.57
N ASN A 107 -10.98 6.08 29.64
CA ASN A 107 -11.78 7.08 28.94
C ASN A 107 -11.61 7.14 27.42
N SER A 108 -10.66 6.45 26.76
CA SER A 108 -10.36 6.80 25.36
C SER A 108 -9.69 5.79 24.44
N SER A 109 -9.18 4.64 24.90
CA SER A 109 -8.40 3.75 24.01
C SER A 109 -8.94 2.32 23.98
N ALA A 110 -9.17 1.84 22.75
CA ALA A 110 -9.17 0.41 22.51
C ALA A 110 -7.80 -0.14 22.91
N GLN A 111 -7.78 -1.22 23.67
CA GLN A 111 -6.55 -1.89 24.09
C GLN A 111 -6.39 -3.16 23.27
N PHE A 112 -5.16 -3.38 22.81
CA PHE A 112 -4.75 -4.67 22.31
C PHE A 112 -4.05 -5.42 23.44
N ASP A 113 -4.55 -6.60 23.79
CA ASP A 113 -3.86 -7.54 24.66
C ASP A 113 -3.69 -8.85 23.90
N GLY A 114 -2.49 -9.42 23.93
CA GLY A 114 -2.20 -10.70 23.29
C GLY A 114 -1.29 -11.59 24.11
N GLU A 115 -1.18 -12.84 23.68
CA GLU A 115 -0.12 -13.74 24.13
C GLU A 115 1.06 -13.57 23.15
N LEU A 116 2.02 -12.73 23.55
CA LEU A 116 3.18 -12.38 22.73
C LEU A 116 4.41 -13.07 23.28
N PHE A 117 5.05 -13.94 22.48
CA PHE A 117 6.27 -14.64 22.87
C PHE A 117 6.17 -15.36 24.23
N GLY A 118 5.00 -15.95 24.53
CA GLY A 118 4.73 -16.64 25.80
C GLY A 118 4.44 -15.73 27.01
N LYS A 119 4.31 -14.42 26.81
CA LYS A 119 3.81 -13.48 27.83
C LYS A 119 2.33 -13.19 27.61
N ALA A 120 1.51 -13.55 28.59
CA ALA A 120 0.09 -13.20 28.60
C ALA A 120 -0.12 -11.70 28.86
N ASN A 121 -1.16 -11.12 28.25
CA ASN A 121 -1.60 -9.73 28.40
C ASN A 121 -0.48 -8.71 28.10
N ALA A 122 0.36 -9.02 27.12
CA ALA A 122 1.36 -8.09 26.64
C ALA A 122 0.74 -7.14 25.60
N SER A 123 1.06 -5.85 25.71
CA SER A 123 0.64 -4.83 24.73
C SER A 123 1.47 -4.99 23.44
N PRO A 124 0.85 -5.26 22.27
CA PRO A 124 1.55 -5.36 20.99
C PRO A 124 2.45 -4.15 20.69
N VAL A 125 1.98 -2.94 21.01
CA VAL A 125 2.73 -1.68 20.79
C VAL A 125 4.08 -1.68 21.51
N ALA A 126 4.22 -2.40 22.61
CA ALA A 126 5.46 -2.45 23.38
C ALA A 126 6.45 -3.54 22.92
N TYR A 127 6.02 -4.49 22.09
CA TYR A 127 6.79 -5.70 21.76
C TYR A 127 6.95 -5.95 20.27
N LEU A 128 6.13 -5.35 19.42
CA LEU A 128 6.15 -5.54 17.98
C LEU A 128 6.94 -4.43 17.28
N SER A 129 7.55 -4.75 16.14
CA SER A 129 8.19 -3.74 15.29
C SER A 129 7.14 -2.87 14.59
N GLU A 130 7.57 -1.76 14.01
CA GLU A 130 6.71 -0.86 13.25
C GLU A 130 5.96 -1.59 12.12
N SER A 131 6.67 -2.39 11.30
CA SER A 131 6.05 -3.22 10.26
C SER A 131 5.00 -4.20 10.81
N HIS A 132 5.13 -4.69 12.03
CA HIS A 132 4.11 -5.56 12.65
C HIS A 132 2.90 -4.76 13.15
N LEU A 133 3.11 -3.53 13.62
CA LEU A 133 2.02 -2.66 14.07
C LEU A 133 1.21 -2.13 12.88
N ASP A 134 1.86 -1.82 11.77
CA ASP A 134 1.20 -1.35 10.57
C ASP A 134 0.34 -2.44 9.93
N THR A 135 0.89 -3.65 9.78
CA THR A 135 0.14 -4.82 9.31
C THR A 135 -0.99 -5.21 10.26
N LEU A 136 -0.79 -5.05 11.58
CA LEU A 136 -1.86 -5.24 12.58
C LEU A 136 -3.01 -4.25 12.37
N GLY A 137 -2.69 -2.97 12.19
CA GLY A 137 -3.67 -1.92 11.91
C GLY A 137 -4.43 -2.18 10.61
N LEU A 138 -3.72 -2.59 9.56
CA LEU A 138 -4.31 -2.93 8.27
C LEU A 138 -5.23 -4.15 8.36
N CYS A 139 -4.84 -5.21 9.08
CA CYS A 139 -5.68 -6.38 9.29
C CYS A 139 -6.97 -6.03 10.05
N LEU A 140 -6.88 -5.15 11.06
CA LEU A 140 -8.05 -4.67 11.78
C LEU A 140 -8.98 -3.88 10.85
N PHE A 141 -8.42 -2.98 10.05
CA PHE A 141 -9.17 -2.18 9.08
C PHE A 141 -9.90 -3.07 8.06
N LEU A 142 -9.20 -4.02 7.46
CA LEU A 142 -9.79 -4.97 6.50
C LEU A 142 -10.91 -5.80 7.14
N ALA A 143 -10.72 -6.31 8.36
CA ALA A 143 -11.74 -7.09 9.05
C ALA A 143 -13.00 -6.27 9.37
N LEU A 144 -12.84 -4.99 9.74
CA LEU A 144 -13.96 -4.07 9.94
C LEU A 144 -14.71 -3.79 8.64
N GLU A 145 -13.98 -3.52 7.56
CA GLU A 145 -14.58 -3.19 6.27
C GLU A 145 -15.28 -4.39 5.64
N LYS A 146 -14.72 -5.59 5.81
CA LYS A 146 -15.28 -6.86 5.33
C LYS A 146 -16.61 -7.22 6.02
N ARG A 147 -16.85 -6.74 7.25
CA ARG A 147 -18.04 -7.08 8.03
C ARG A 147 -19.34 -6.48 7.47
N GLU A 148 -19.29 -5.23 7.04
CA GLU A 148 -20.50 -4.43 6.78
C GLU A 148 -20.70 -4.20 5.28
N ASN A 149 -21.46 -5.07 4.60
CA ASN A 149 -21.82 -4.93 3.18
C ASN A 149 -20.60 -4.72 2.24
N PRO A 150 -19.60 -5.61 2.29
CA PRO A 150 -18.34 -5.42 1.57
C PRO A 150 -18.50 -5.37 0.05
N GLU A 151 -19.47 -6.09 -0.52
CA GLU A 151 -19.74 -6.16 -1.96
C GLU A 151 -20.15 -4.82 -2.58
N ASN A 152 -20.55 -3.85 -1.77
CA ASN A 152 -20.92 -2.49 -2.18
C ASN A 152 -19.86 -1.44 -1.80
N LYS A 153 -18.69 -1.87 -1.32
CA LYS A 153 -17.60 -0.97 -0.90
C LYS A 153 -16.48 -0.92 -1.92
N ILE A 154 -15.99 0.30 -2.15
CA ILE A 154 -14.72 0.54 -2.82
C ILE A 154 -13.68 0.77 -1.72
N LEU A 155 -12.72 -0.15 -1.61
CA LEU A 155 -11.62 -0.06 -0.66
C LEU A 155 -10.49 0.75 -1.27
N CYS A 156 -10.11 1.87 -0.64
CA CYS A 156 -8.98 2.70 -1.08
C CYS A 156 -7.88 2.68 -0.02
N LEU A 157 -6.70 2.19 -0.40
CA LEU A 157 -5.49 2.18 0.43
C LEU A 157 -4.48 3.16 -0.14
N ASP A 158 -4.40 4.36 0.45
CA ASP A 158 -3.44 5.38 0.03
C ASP A 158 -2.16 5.32 0.83
N ASP A 159 -1.13 4.73 0.21
CA ASP A 159 0.21 4.56 0.74
C ASP A 159 0.29 3.77 2.06
N ALA A 160 -0.76 3.00 2.35
CA ALA A 160 -0.93 2.29 3.62
C ALA A 160 -0.03 1.05 3.79
N ILE A 161 0.73 0.68 2.75
CA ILE A 161 1.55 -0.54 2.72
C ILE A 161 3.06 -0.25 2.60
N ALA A 162 3.45 1.02 2.46
CA ALA A 162 4.84 1.39 2.16
C ALA A 162 5.80 1.21 3.36
N SER A 163 5.28 1.19 4.58
CA SER A 163 6.06 1.02 5.82
C SER A 163 6.30 -0.44 6.20
N VAL A 164 5.75 -1.38 5.43
CA VAL A 164 5.88 -2.81 5.68
C VAL A 164 7.20 -3.32 5.10
N ASP A 165 7.94 -4.09 5.89
CA ASP A 165 9.23 -4.64 5.47
C ASP A 165 9.08 -5.57 4.26
N GLU A 166 10.10 -5.61 3.38
CA GLU A 166 10.10 -6.39 2.13
C GLU A 166 9.75 -7.88 2.34
N ALA A 167 10.16 -8.46 3.47
CA ALA A 167 9.88 -9.85 3.83
C ALA A 167 8.38 -10.12 4.09
N HIS A 168 7.62 -9.13 4.55
CA HIS A 168 6.18 -9.23 4.79
C HIS A 168 5.37 -8.76 3.58
N MET A 169 5.95 -7.91 2.74
CA MET A 169 5.27 -7.29 1.61
C MET A 169 4.68 -8.28 0.61
N GLU A 170 5.42 -9.32 0.20
CA GLU A 170 4.90 -10.32 -0.75
C GLU A 170 3.67 -11.05 -0.19
N ARG A 171 3.71 -11.45 1.10
CA ARG A 171 2.58 -12.07 1.80
C ARG A 171 1.39 -11.13 1.93
N LEU A 172 1.64 -9.85 2.21
CA LEU A 172 0.61 -8.83 2.27
C LEU A 172 -0.09 -8.65 0.91
N TYR A 173 0.66 -8.64 -0.20
CA TYR A 173 0.04 -8.58 -1.54
C TYR A 173 -0.81 -9.80 -1.83
N GLU A 174 -0.30 -11.00 -1.54
CA GLU A 174 -1.08 -12.23 -1.72
C GLU A 174 -2.38 -12.21 -0.92
N LEU A 175 -2.33 -11.74 0.32
CA LEU A 175 -3.53 -11.53 1.14
C LEU A 175 -4.49 -10.51 0.52
N LEU A 176 -3.99 -9.36 0.04
CA LEU A 176 -4.85 -8.36 -0.60
C LEU A 176 -5.51 -8.88 -1.88
N LEU A 177 -4.82 -9.72 -2.66
CA LEU A 177 -5.40 -10.38 -3.83
C LEU A 177 -6.49 -11.38 -3.45
N GLN A 178 -6.31 -12.11 -2.34
CA GLN A 178 -7.31 -13.05 -1.82
C GLN A 178 -8.53 -12.32 -1.24
N GLU A 179 -8.32 -11.16 -0.64
CA GLU A 179 -9.38 -10.38 -0.01
C GLU A 179 -10.13 -9.46 -0.99
N ALA A 180 -9.50 -9.06 -2.10
CA ALA A 180 -10.10 -8.17 -3.09
C ALA A 180 -11.48 -8.61 -3.63
N PRO A 181 -11.74 -9.92 -3.90
CA PRO A 181 -13.04 -10.39 -4.36
C PRO A 181 -14.21 -10.16 -3.39
N HIS A 182 -13.94 -9.87 -2.10
CA HIS A 182 -15.00 -9.53 -1.15
C HIS A 182 -15.53 -8.11 -1.34
N PHE A 183 -14.74 -7.22 -1.95
CA PHE A 183 -15.09 -5.83 -2.15
C PHE A 183 -15.59 -5.56 -3.56
N HIS A 184 -16.32 -4.46 -3.77
CA HIS A 184 -16.71 -4.03 -5.11
C HIS A 184 -15.47 -3.72 -5.97
N HIS A 185 -14.51 -3.03 -5.37
CA HIS A 185 -13.25 -2.66 -6.00
C HIS A 185 -12.21 -2.39 -4.92
N VAL A 186 -10.93 -2.69 -5.19
CA VAL A 186 -9.80 -2.33 -4.33
C VAL A 186 -8.81 -1.47 -5.11
N ILE A 187 -8.55 -0.26 -4.62
CA ILE A 187 -7.61 0.70 -5.19
C ILE A 187 -6.46 0.85 -4.20
N ILE A 188 -5.24 0.64 -4.67
CA ILE A 188 -4.03 0.80 -3.88
C ILE A 188 -3.12 1.79 -4.58
N THR A 189 -2.76 2.86 -3.88
CA THR A 189 -1.73 3.81 -4.32
C THR A 189 -0.51 3.63 -3.42
N SER A 190 0.67 3.63 -4.01
CA SER A 190 1.91 3.54 -3.23
C SER A 190 3.07 4.13 -4.01
N HIS A 191 4.02 4.72 -3.28
CA HIS A 191 5.30 5.15 -3.83
C HIS A 191 6.41 4.08 -3.69
N TYR A 192 6.07 2.89 -3.19
CA TYR A 192 7.02 1.83 -2.90
C TYR A 192 7.65 1.24 -4.16
N GLN A 193 8.91 1.61 -4.41
CA GLN A 193 9.65 1.22 -5.62
C GLN A 193 9.82 -0.29 -5.80
N PRO A 194 10.06 -1.10 -4.76
CA PRO A 194 10.15 -2.56 -4.93
C PRO A 194 8.85 -3.19 -5.44
N LEU A 195 7.68 -2.70 -5.03
CA LEU A 195 6.40 -3.15 -5.60
C LEU A 195 6.32 -2.83 -7.10
N ARG A 196 6.63 -1.58 -7.46
CA ARG A 196 6.66 -1.16 -8.86
C ARG A 196 7.60 -2.05 -9.68
N PHE A 197 8.78 -2.36 -9.15
CA PHE A 197 9.72 -3.29 -9.77
C PHE A 197 9.07 -4.67 -9.95
N LYS A 198 8.48 -5.27 -8.91
CA LYS A 198 7.84 -6.59 -8.99
C LYS A 198 6.74 -6.67 -10.06
N PHE A 199 5.91 -5.65 -10.20
CA PHE A 199 4.88 -5.60 -11.27
C PHE A 199 5.44 -5.39 -12.67
N ARG A 200 6.43 -4.50 -12.85
CA ARG A 200 7.08 -4.29 -14.16
C ARG A 200 7.75 -5.56 -14.68
N TRP A 201 8.27 -6.38 -13.76
CA TRP A 201 9.04 -7.58 -14.08
C TRP A 201 8.26 -8.89 -13.98
N GLY A 202 6.94 -8.84 -13.78
CA GLY A 202 6.09 -10.04 -13.74
C GLY A 202 6.43 -11.00 -12.59
N ILE A 203 7.03 -10.49 -11.50
CA ILE A 203 7.28 -11.27 -10.28
C ILE A 203 5.96 -11.51 -9.55
N LEU A 204 5.11 -10.48 -9.50
CA LEU A 204 3.73 -10.58 -9.06
C LEU A 204 2.82 -10.77 -10.26
N THR A 205 1.82 -11.63 -10.11
CA THR A 205 0.83 -11.85 -11.16
C THR A 205 0.03 -10.59 -11.43
N LYS A 206 -0.26 -10.35 -12.72
CA LYS A 206 -1.21 -9.32 -13.16
C LYS A 206 -2.61 -9.90 -13.35
N SER A 207 -2.80 -11.21 -13.18
CA SER A 207 -4.13 -11.80 -13.21
C SER A 207 -4.96 -11.13 -12.12
N GLN A 208 -6.02 -10.41 -12.52
CA GLN A 208 -6.93 -9.66 -11.64
C GLN A 208 -6.42 -8.30 -11.10
N VAL A 209 -5.28 -7.79 -11.57
CA VAL A 209 -4.75 -6.48 -11.14
C VAL A 209 -4.49 -5.57 -12.34
N GLU A 210 -5.11 -4.39 -12.33
CA GLU A 210 -4.75 -3.30 -13.22
C GLU A 210 -3.64 -2.46 -12.59
N PHE A 211 -2.41 -2.60 -13.08
CA PHE A 211 -1.26 -1.84 -12.59
C PHE A 211 -1.10 -0.54 -13.40
N LEU A 212 -1.33 0.60 -12.74
CA LEU A 212 -1.13 1.93 -13.32
C LEU A 212 0.11 2.59 -12.72
N GLU A 213 1.05 2.97 -13.58
CA GLU A 213 2.21 3.72 -13.16
C GLU A 213 2.04 5.19 -13.53
N LEU A 214 2.09 6.06 -12.52
CA LEU A 214 2.04 7.50 -12.71
C LEU A 214 3.44 8.01 -13.06
N GLY A 215 3.54 8.75 -14.16
CA GLY A 215 4.76 9.35 -14.68
C GLY A 215 5.03 10.73 -14.07
N GLN A 216 5.97 11.45 -14.67
CA GLN A 216 6.29 12.81 -14.22
C GLN A 216 5.08 13.73 -14.37
N TRP A 217 4.85 14.52 -13.31
CA TRP A 217 3.92 15.61 -13.32
C TRP A 217 4.60 16.87 -13.86
N SER A 218 3.94 17.61 -14.76
CA SER A 218 4.36 18.95 -15.15
C SER A 218 3.22 19.95 -14.96
N LEU A 219 3.56 21.24 -14.84
CA LEU A 219 2.56 22.28 -14.66
C LEU A 219 1.67 22.43 -15.91
N GLU A 220 2.24 22.29 -17.11
CA GLU A 220 1.47 22.40 -18.36
C GLU A 220 0.69 21.12 -18.70
N GLY A 221 1.24 19.95 -18.40
CA GLY A 221 0.71 18.64 -18.82
C GLY A 221 -0.07 17.89 -17.74
N GLY A 222 0.02 18.32 -16.48
CA GLY A 222 -0.56 17.63 -15.35
C GLY A 222 0.13 16.28 -15.08
N LEU A 223 -0.61 15.36 -14.46
CA LEU A 223 -0.15 14.01 -14.16
C LEU A 223 -0.19 13.15 -15.43
N CYS A 224 0.97 12.80 -15.96
CA CYS A 224 1.06 11.88 -17.08
C CYS A 224 1.04 10.43 -16.58
N LEU A 225 0.42 9.51 -17.31
CA LEU A 225 0.69 8.08 -17.10
C LEU A 225 2.12 7.79 -17.60
N SER A 226 2.93 7.10 -16.79
CA SER A 226 4.14 6.45 -17.27
C SER A 226 3.71 5.48 -18.36
N LYS A 227 4.50 5.34 -19.44
CA LYS A 227 4.16 4.52 -20.60
C LYS A 227 3.74 3.12 -20.14
N GLY A 228 2.43 2.88 -20.09
CA GLY A 228 1.67 1.63 -20.00
C GLY A 228 2.02 0.57 -18.92
N PRO A 229 1.12 -0.41 -18.70
CA PRO A 229 1.37 -1.61 -17.89
C PRO A 229 2.22 -2.67 -18.62
N ASP A 230 2.65 -2.40 -19.85
CA ASP A 230 3.37 -3.35 -20.69
C ASP A 230 4.72 -3.74 -20.06
N SER A 231 5.09 -5.02 -20.16
CA SER A 231 6.41 -5.48 -19.73
C SER A 231 7.50 -4.83 -20.60
N GLU A 232 8.74 -4.75 -20.09
CA GLU A 232 9.87 -4.27 -20.92
C GLU A 232 10.05 -5.12 -22.20
N VAL A 233 9.64 -6.39 -22.16
CA VAL A 233 9.59 -7.29 -23.32
C VAL A 233 8.54 -6.83 -24.35
N ALA A 234 7.34 -6.46 -23.90
CA ALA A 234 6.29 -5.94 -24.77
C ALA A 234 6.69 -4.58 -25.39
N PHE A 235 7.36 -3.70 -24.62
CA PHE A 235 7.93 -2.48 -25.18
C PHE A 235 8.99 -2.78 -26.24
N LEU A 236 9.93 -3.69 -25.96
CA LEU A 236 10.95 -4.08 -26.92
C LEU A 236 10.34 -4.61 -28.22
N ARG A 237 9.28 -5.44 -28.15
CA ARG A 237 8.53 -5.89 -29.34
C ARG A 237 7.96 -4.73 -30.15
N ARG A 238 7.38 -3.73 -29.49
CA ARG A 238 6.82 -2.56 -30.17
C ARG A 238 7.92 -1.74 -30.87
N TYR A 239 9.01 -1.46 -30.16
CA TYR A 239 10.13 -0.71 -30.72
C TYR A 239 10.81 -1.43 -31.88
N LEU A 240 10.89 -2.76 -31.85
CA LEU A 240 11.40 -3.55 -32.98
C LEU A 240 10.48 -3.53 -34.19
N LYS A 241 9.16 -3.42 -33.99
CA LYS A 241 8.18 -3.29 -35.08
C LYS A 241 8.24 -1.91 -35.74
N GLU A 242 8.44 -0.87 -34.94
CA GLU A 242 8.56 0.52 -35.41
C GLU A 242 9.93 0.75 -36.09
N ALA A 243 11.00 0.16 -35.54
CA ALA A 243 12.36 0.21 -36.10
C ALA A 243 12.90 1.64 -36.32
N GLU A 244 12.50 2.60 -35.48
CA GLU A 244 12.83 4.03 -35.67
C GLU A 244 14.11 4.47 -34.95
N ASP A 245 14.40 3.94 -33.76
CA ASP A 245 15.52 4.40 -32.93
C ASP A 245 16.37 3.26 -32.38
N ALA A 246 17.59 3.14 -32.91
CA ALA A 246 18.59 2.16 -32.51
C ALA A 246 18.96 2.28 -31.02
N SER A 247 19.04 3.51 -30.49
CA SER A 247 19.41 3.76 -29.10
C SER A 247 18.36 3.24 -28.13
N THR A 248 17.08 3.54 -28.40
CA THR A 248 15.96 3.02 -27.60
C THR A 248 15.88 1.50 -27.66
N ILE A 249 16.03 0.89 -28.84
CA ILE A 249 16.02 -0.59 -28.98
C ILE A 249 17.17 -1.21 -28.16
N ALA A 250 18.39 -0.66 -28.26
CA ALA A 250 19.55 -1.15 -27.52
C ALA A 250 19.40 -0.98 -26.00
N ALA A 251 18.88 0.15 -25.55
CA ALA A 251 18.61 0.43 -24.15
C ALA A 251 17.57 -0.55 -23.57
N LYS A 252 16.45 -0.74 -24.27
CA LYS A 252 15.39 -1.68 -23.86
C LYS A 252 15.84 -3.13 -23.88
N SER A 253 16.62 -3.53 -24.89
CA SER A 253 17.26 -4.85 -24.93
C SER A 253 18.15 -5.06 -23.72
N GLY A 254 18.98 -4.08 -23.36
CA GLY A 254 19.85 -4.16 -22.18
C GLY A 254 19.08 -4.37 -20.87
N VAL A 255 17.99 -3.63 -20.68
CA VAL A 255 17.11 -3.76 -19.50
C VAL A 255 16.51 -5.17 -19.43
N VAL A 256 15.96 -5.69 -20.53
CA VAL A 256 15.40 -7.05 -20.59
C VAL A 256 16.47 -8.11 -20.32
N LEU A 257 17.66 -7.97 -20.92
CA LEU A 257 18.77 -8.89 -20.71
C LEU A 257 19.29 -8.88 -19.27
N GLU A 258 19.40 -7.72 -18.63
CA GLU A 258 19.82 -7.62 -17.23
C GLU A 258 18.94 -8.50 -16.34
N ARG A 259 17.62 -8.44 -16.52
CA ARG A 259 16.67 -9.28 -15.77
C ARG A 259 16.85 -10.77 -16.03
N MET A 260 16.96 -11.17 -17.30
CA MET A 260 17.06 -12.59 -17.67
C MET A 260 18.37 -13.20 -17.20
N LEU A 261 19.47 -12.48 -17.38
CA LEU A 261 20.78 -12.96 -16.99
C LEU A 261 20.95 -12.92 -15.46
N ASP A 262 20.41 -11.92 -14.77
CA ASP A 262 20.33 -11.89 -13.30
C ASP A 262 19.56 -13.11 -12.77
N PHE A 263 18.38 -13.40 -13.35
CA PHE A 263 17.61 -14.58 -12.99
C PHE A 263 18.41 -15.88 -13.18
N LEU A 264 18.98 -16.10 -14.37
CA LEU A 264 19.76 -17.30 -14.67
C LEU A 264 20.98 -17.43 -13.75
N THR A 265 21.74 -16.35 -13.58
CA THR A 265 22.93 -16.36 -12.72
C THR A 265 22.57 -16.55 -11.25
N GLY A 266 21.42 -16.02 -10.81
CA GLY A 266 20.87 -16.20 -9.46
C GLY A 266 20.47 -17.65 -9.18
N ILE A 267 19.59 -18.23 -9.99
CA ILE A 267 19.08 -19.61 -9.75
C ILE A 267 20.19 -20.67 -9.83
N TYR A 268 21.19 -20.44 -10.69
CA TYR A 268 22.33 -21.35 -10.85
C TYR A 268 23.54 -20.96 -9.98
N GLN A 269 23.44 -19.90 -9.19
CA GLN A 269 24.52 -19.40 -8.32
C GLN A 269 25.84 -19.24 -9.09
N CYS A 270 25.77 -18.62 -10.26
CA CYS A 270 26.94 -18.35 -11.09
C CYS A 270 27.90 -17.40 -10.36
N LYS A 271 29.20 -17.49 -10.67
CA LYS A 271 30.19 -16.64 -10.01
C LYS A 271 30.15 -15.22 -10.57
N LEU A 272 29.77 -14.27 -9.73
CA LEU A 272 29.80 -12.84 -10.04
C LEU A 272 30.82 -12.11 -9.14
N PRO A 273 31.49 -11.05 -9.63
CA PRO A 273 32.43 -10.29 -8.82
C PRO A 273 31.72 -9.57 -7.68
N ARG A 274 32.32 -9.54 -6.49
CA ARG A 274 31.74 -8.80 -5.36
C ARG A 274 32.15 -7.33 -5.45
N ASN A 275 31.17 -6.44 -5.54
CA ASN A 275 31.42 -5.00 -5.51
C ASN A 275 31.49 -4.50 -4.06
N PRO A 276 32.51 -3.69 -3.69
CA PRO A 276 32.57 -3.06 -2.37
C PRO A 276 31.49 -1.97 -2.26
N GLY A 277 30.52 -2.14 -1.36
CA GLY A 277 29.38 -1.22 -1.16
C GLY A 277 28.11 -1.93 -0.69
N ALA A 278 27.04 -1.17 -0.44
CA ALA A 278 25.76 -1.68 0.06
C ALA A 278 24.90 -2.34 -1.03
N GLU A 279 25.06 -1.95 -2.30
CA GLU A 279 24.28 -2.50 -3.42
C GLU A 279 25.17 -3.32 -4.38
N GLN A 280 24.85 -4.60 -4.53
CA GLN A 280 25.47 -5.44 -5.54
C GLN A 280 24.76 -5.22 -6.88
N ARG A 281 25.25 -4.28 -7.69
CA ARG A 281 24.80 -4.08 -9.07
C ARG A 281 25.83 -4.66 -10.04
N TRP A 282 25.41 -5.58 -10.91
CA TRP A 282 26.25 -6.18 -11.94
C TRP A 282 25.89 -5.68 -13.33
N THR A 283 26.88 -5.57 -14.20
CA THR A 283 26.68 -5.19 -15.60
C THR A 283 26.38 -6.43 -16.43
N LEU A 284 25.87 -6.25 -17.65
CA LEU A 284 25.70 -7.34 -18.62
C LEU A 284 27.00 -8.12 -18.85
N ASP A 285 28.16 -7.47 -18.82
CA ASP A 285 29.45 -8.13 -18.97
C ASP A 285 29.80 -9.02 -17.76
N HIS A 286 29.42 -8.62 -16.55
CA HIS A 286 29.57 -9.48 -15.37
C HIS A 286 28.67 -10.72 -15.47
N TYR A 287 27.41 -10.56 -15.88
CA TYR A 287 26.51 -11.70 -16.06
C TYR A 287 26.96 -12.64 -17.18
N LYS A 288 27.41 -12.08 -18.31
CA LYS A 288 28.05 -12.83 -19.39
C LYS A 288 29.22 -13.66 -18.88
N GLY A 289 30.16 -13.04 -18.16
CA GLY A 289 31.31 -13.74 -17.60
C GLY A 289 30.92 -14.82 -16.58
N GLY A 290 29.85 -14.58 -15.80
CA GLY A 290 29.30 -15.55 -14.87
C GLY A 290 28.77 -16.82 -15.55
N LEU A 291 28.05 -16.66 -16.68
CA LEU A 291 27.49 -17.79 -17.45
C LEU A 291 28.54 -18.47 -18.34
N GLU A 292 29.37 -17.73 -19.06
CA GLU A 292 30.47 -18.28 -19.87
C GLU A 292 31.50 -19.03 -19.01
N GLY A 293 31.65 -18.64 -17.74
CA GLY A 293 32.48 -19.35 -16.77
C GLY A 293 31.97 -20.76 -16.43
N GLU A 294 30.68 -21.04 -16.62
CA GLU A 294 30.02 -22.30 -16.27
C GLU A 294 29.95 -23.24 -17.49
N LYS A 295 31.11 -23.71 -17.95
CA LYS A 295 31.29 -24.53 -19.18
C LYS A 295 30.46 -25.83 -19.23
N LYS A 296 30.08 -26.39 -18.08
CA LYS A 296 29.24 -27.60 -18.00
C LYS A 296 27.73 -27.28 -17.99
N LEU A 297 27.36 -26.07 -17.56
CA LEU A 297 25.98 -25.63 -17.45
C LEU A 297 25.44 -25.18 -18.82
N MET A 298 26.19 -24.34 -19.52
CA MET A 298 25.77 -23.76 -20.80
C MET A 298 25.22 -24.82 -21.79
N PRO A 299 25.89 -25.96 -22.06
CA PRO A 299 25.43 -26.93 -23.04
C PRO A 299 24.15 -27.70 -22.64
N ILE A 300 23.77 -27.66 -21.37
CA ILE A 300 22.61 -28.41 -20.84
C ILE A 300 21.44 -27.49 -20.47
N LEU A 301 21.60 -26.17 -20.63
CA LEU A 301 20.52 -25.21 -20.38
C LEU A 301 19.44 -25.36 -21.44
N ARG A 302 18.25 -25.72 -21.00
CA ARG A 302 17.11 -25.97 -21.88
C ARG A 302 15.80 -25.54 -21.23
N CYS A 303 14.91 -24.97 -22.02
CA CYS A 303 13.56 -24.63 -21.58
C CYS A 303 12.53 -25.39 -22.43
N ASP A 304 11.70 -26.18 -21.76
CA ASP A 304 10.59 -26.90 -22.37
C ASP A 304 9.31 -26.06 -22.28
N HIS A 305 8.59 -25.95 -23.38
CA HIS A 305 7.29 -25.31 -23.51
C HIS A 305 6.22 -26.38 -23.43
N LEU A 306 5.25 -26.20 -22.55
CA LEU A 306 4.19 -27.17 -22.31
C LEU A 306 2.89 -26.70 -22.95
N ASP A 307 2.12 -27.64 -23.49
CA ASP A 307 0.76 -27.39 -23.96
C ASP A 307 -0.26 -27.39 -22.79
N GLU A 308 -1.54 -27.17 -23.11
CA GLU A 308 -2.62 -27.15 -22.11
C GLU A 308 -2.81 -28.49 -21.38
N GLU A 309 -2.33 -29.59 -21.97
CA GLU A 309 -2.39 -30.94 -21.42
C GLU A 309 -1.15 -31.29 -20.57
N GLY A 310 -0.16 -30.39 -20.53
CA GLY A 310 1.08 -30.56 -19.78
C GLY A 310 2.15 -31.41 -20.49
N ASN A 311 1.98 -31.65 -21.80
CA ASN A 311 2.97 -32.33 -22.64
C ASN A 311 3.96 -31.32 -23.22
N VAL A 312 5.20 -31.78 -23.48
CA VAL A 312 6.24 -30.94 -24.08
C VAL A 312 5.93 -30.70 -25.55
N SER A 313 5.53 -29.47 -25.87
CA SER A 313 5.23 -29.02 -27.23
C SER A 313 6.50 -28.61 -27.99
N ARG A 314 7.45 -27.97 -27.29
CA ARG A 314 8.71 -27.48 -27.85
C ARG A 314 9.79 -27.52 -26.79
N SER A 315 11.00 -27.87 -27.18
CA SER A 315 12.18 -27.81 -26.31
C SER A 315 13.19 -26.86 -26.94
N VAL A 316 13.67 -25.88 -26.18
CA VAL A 316 14.56 -24.82 -26.67
C VAL A 316 15.88 -24.86 -25.91
N ASP A 317 16.99 -25.10 -26.62
CA ASP A 317 18.33 -25.01 -26.05
C ASP A 317 18.74 -23.54 -25.92
N LEU A 318 19.20 -23.14 -24.72
CA LEU A 318 19.46 -21.73 -24.43
C LEU A 318 20.88 -21.30 -24.77
N ALA A 319 21.86 -22.22 -24.82
CA ALA A 319 23.25 -21.89 -25.15
C ALA A 319 23.38 -21.11 -26.48
N PRO A 320 22.79 -21.57 -27.61
CA PRO A 320 22.90 -20.83 -28.87
C PRO A 320 22.31 -19.42 -28.81
N LEU A 321 21.22 -19.23 -28.04
CA LEU A 321 20.58 -17.93 -27.87
C LEU A 321 21.47 -16.98 -27.06
N LEU A 322 22.03 -17.47 -25.95
CA LEU A 322 22.93 -16.73 -25.07
C LEU A 322 24.24 -16.36 -25.79
N GLU A 323 24.85 -17.30 -26.51
CA GLU A 323 26.08 -17.04 -27.29
C GLU A 323 25.85 -15.97 -28.37
N ASN A 324 24.71 -16.02 -29.06
CA ASN A 324 24.33 -15.01 -30.04
C ASN A 324 24.16 -13.62 -29.39
N ILE A 325 23.54 -13.55 -28.20
CA ILE A 325 23.42 -12.30 -27.43
C ILE A 325 24.81 -11.81 -27.01
N PHE A 326 25.65 -12.67 -26.47
CA PHE A 326 26.98 -12.32 -25.95
C PHE A 326 27.94 -11.81 -27.01
N ALA A 327 27.78 -12.26 -28.26
CA ALA A 327 28.48 -11.70 -29.42
C ALA A 327 27.99 -10.28 -29.77
N LYS A 328 26.73 -9.96 -29.47
CA LYS A 328 26.09 -8.67 -29.80
C LYS A 328 26.16 -7.61 -28.69
N LEU A 329 26.50 -7.99 -27.46
CA LEU A 329 26.63 -7.05 -26.33
C LEU A 329 27.67 -5.94 -26.57
N GLN A 330 28.71 -6.21 -27.37
CA GLN A 330 29.72 -5.20 -27.72
C GLN A 330 29.10 -4.03 -28.49
N PHE A 331 28.14 -4.30 -29.38
CA PHE A 331 27.43 -3.27 -30.13
C PHE A 331 26.49 -2.45 -29.23
N ARG A 332 25.84 -3.08 -28.23
CA ARG A 332 25.02 -2.36 -27.24
C ARG A 332 25.82 -1.30 -26.50
N ASN A 333 27.03 -1.66 -26.05
CA ASN A 333 27.90 -0.74 -25.34
C ASN A 333 28.39 0.41 -26.25
N ALA A 334 28.57 0.15 -27.55
CA ALA A 334 28.93 1.16 -28.54
C ALA A 334 27.76 2.13 -28.88
N ILE A 335 26.54 1.61 -29.02
CA ILE A 335 25.33 2.40 -29.34
C ILE A 335 24.88 3.24 -28.12
N GLY A 336 25.01 2.70 -26.90
CA GLY A 336 24.54 3.37 -25.67
C GLY A 336 25.48 4.43 -25.09
N CYS A 337 26.78 4.40 -25.40
CA CYS A 337 27.78 5.34 -24.89
C CYS A 337 28.17 6.36 -25.97
N HIS A 338 27.41 7.45 -26.10
CA HIS A 338 27.78 8.72 -26.76
C HIS A 338 28.74 8.64 -27.98
N PHE A 339 28.17 8.78 -29.19
CA PHE A 339 28.69 9.55 -30.35
C PHE A 339 30.23 9.69 -30.49
N LYS A 340 31.00 8.60 -30.41
CA LYS A 340 32.46 8.65 -30.58
C LYS A 340 32.88 7.83 -31.79
N GLU A 341 33.36 8.55 -32.80
CA GLU A 341 34.27 8.17 -33.90
C GLU A 341 33.90 7.00 -34.83
N LEU A 342 32.91 6.16 -34.49
CA LEU A 342 32.45 5.02 -35.28
C LEU A 342 31.13 5.27 -36.04
N ALA A 343 30.48 6.42 -35.81
CA ALA A 343 29.26 6.86 -36.48
C ALA A 343 29.53 7.03 -37.98
N GLY A 344 29.19 6.01 -38.76
CA GLY A 344 29.36 5.98 -40.22
C GLY A 344 29.90 4.66 -40.80
N HIS A 345 30.31 3.69 -39.97
CA HIS A 345 30.84 2.39 -40.46
C HIS A 345 29.91 1.19 -40.21
N PHE A 346 28.77 1.37 -39.54
CA PHE A 346 27.87 0.28 -39.15
C PHE A 346 26.40 0.64 -39.41
N ASP A 347 25.62 -0.38 -39.79
CA ASP A 347 24.15 -0.30 -39.79
C ASP A 347 23.66 -0.33 -38.34
N GLU A 348 23.68 0.82 -37.67
CA GLU A 348 23.33 0.96 -36.25
C GLU A 348 21.92 0.45 -35.95
N ILE A 349 20.97 0.69 -36.85
CA ILE A 349 19.59 0.22 -36.70
C ILE A 349 19.50 -1.28 -36.94
N GLY A 350 20.20 -1.83 -37.95
CA GLY A 350 20.26 -3.26 -38.21
C GLY A 350 20.88 -4.04 -37.04
N GLU A 351 21.97 -3.56 -36.45
CA GLU A 351 22.60 -4.17 -35.28
C GLU A 351 21.71 -4.07 -34.03
N ALA A 352 21.06 -2.93 -33.80
CA ALA A 352 20.11 -2.78 -32.71
C ALA A 352 18.90 -3.73 -32.86
N ILE A 353 18.35 -3.85 -34.07
CA ILE A 353 17.29 -4.82 -34.39
C ILE A 353 17.79 -6.25 -34.16
N GLY A 354 19.02 -6.56 -34.58
CA GLY A 354 19.65 -7.85 -34.38
C GLY A 354 19.78 -8.23 -32.90
N LEU A 355 20.22 -7.29 -32.05
CA LEU A 355 20.27 -7.46 -30.60
C LEU A 355 18.87 -7.62 -29.99
N GLY A 356 17.92 -6.78 -30.40
CA GLY A 356 16.56 -6.83 -29.88
C GLY A 356 15.85 -8.14 -30.23
N ASN A 357 16.00 -8.64 -31.46
CA ASN A 357 15.48 -9.94 -31.87
C ASN A 357 16.14 -11.09 -31.11
N ALA A 358 17.45 -11.04 -30.87
CA ALA A 358 18.14 -12.05 -30.06
C ALA A 358 17.65 -12.01 -28.60
N THR A 359 17.41 -10.83 -28.05
CA THR A 359 16.87 -10.62 -26.71
C THR A 359 15.44 -11.17 -26.60
N LEU A 360 14.57 -10.90 -27.58
CA LEU A 360 13.22 -11.45 -27.62
C LEU A 360 13.22 -12.97 -27.80
N ALA A 361 14.14 -13.53 -28.58
CA ALA A 361 14.26 -14.98 -28.74
C ALA A 361 14.58 -15.66 -27.40
N LEU A 362 15.46 -15.06 -26.57
CA LEU A 362 15.72 -15.55 -25.22
C LEU A 362 14.49 -15.36 -24.30
N ALA A 363 13.82 -14.21 -24.40
CA ALA A 363 12.60 -13.92 -23.66
C ALA A 363 11.51 -14.97 -23.92
N ASP A 364 11.25 -15.25 -25.19
CA ASP A 364 10.22 -16.20 -25.61
C ASP A 364 10.57 -17.64 -25.25
N ALA A 365 11.87 -17.95 -25.20
CA ALA A 365 12.34 -19.26 -24.78
C ALA A 365 12.07 -19.50 -23.29
N ILE A 366 12.32 -18.51 -22.43
CA ILE A 366 12.29 -18.69 -20.96
C ILE A 366 10.95 -18.28 -20.36
N CYS A 367 10.38 -17.15 -20.79
CA CYS A 367 9.19 -16.58 -20.20
C CYS A 367 7.90 -17.19 -20.76
N ASP A 368 6.83 -17.18 -19.96
CA ASP A 368 5.49 -17.54 -20.40
C ASP A 368 4.78 -16.41 -21.17
N GLU A 369 3.51 -16.63 -21.55
CA GLU A 369 2.68 -15.66 -22.28
C GLU A 369 2.47 -14.34 -21.53
N ASN A 370 2.60 -14.35 -20.20
CA ASN A 370 2.49 -13.17 -19.35
C ASN A 370 3.86 -12.51 -19.09
N ASN A 371 4.93 -12.97 -19.75
CA ASN A 371 6.31 -12.59 -19.54
C ASN A 371 6.85 -12.93 -18.14
N THR A 372 6.31 -13.94 -17.47
CA THR A 372 6.79 -14.40 -16.17
C THR A 372 7.91 -15.44 -16.31
N LEU A 373 8.86 -15.42 -15.38
CA LEU A 373 10.00 -16.35 -15.37
C LEU A 373 9.65 -17.63 -14.59
N PRO A 374 10.26 -18.78 -14.94
CA PRO A 374 10.06 -20.01 -14.22
C PRO A 374 10.87 -20.02 -12.92
N ASP A 375 10.33 -19.49 -11.83
CA ASP A 375 11.07 -19.30 -10.57
C ASP A 375 10.70 -20.29 -9.45
N SER A 376 9.80 -21.24 -9.70
CA SER A 376 9.36 -22.24 -8.73
C SER A 376 10.10 -23.57 -8.88
N CYS A 377 10.71 -24.06 -7.81
CA CYS A 377 11.42 -25.35 -7.77
C CYS A 377 10.68 -26.46 -7.00
N LYS A 378 9.37 -26.31 -6.76
CA LYS A 378 8.58 -27.20 -5.87
C LYS A 378 8.54 -28.67 -6.30
N ASP A 379 8.82 -28.98 -7.57
CA ASP A 379 8.80 -30.36 -8.08
C ASP A 379 10.11 -31.14 -7.87
N GLY A 380 11.18 -30.46 -7.43
CA GLY A 380 12.50 -31.06 -7.23
C GLY A 380 13.20 -31.54 -8.49
N LEU A 381 12.71 -31.20 -9.68
CA LEU A 381 13.24 -31.67 -10.98
C LEU A 381 13.57 -30.52 -11.94
N SER A 382 12.82 -29.43 -11.89
CA SER A 382 12.94 -28.31 -12.83
C SER A 382 12.48 -27.00 -12.21
N TRP A 383 12.79 -25.89 -12.87
CA TRP A 383 12.23 -24.59 -12.55
C TRP A 383 10.96 -24.35 -13.37
N LYS A 384 9.85 -23.95 -12.74
CA LYS A 384 8.51 -23.78 -13.34
C LYS A 384 7.95 -22.38 -13.16
N ASN A 385 7.16 -21.91 -14.11
CA ASN A 385 6.39 -20.67 -13.95
C ASN A 385 5.30 -20.86 -12.88
N ARG A 386 5.02 -19.80 -12.10
CA ARG A 386 3.95 -19.78 -11.09
C ARG A 386 2.59 -19.58 -11.77
N GLY A 387 1.59 -20.32 -11.32
CA GLY A 387 0.21 -20.22 -11.82
C GLY A 387 -0.53 -21.55 -11.74
N GLU A 388 -1.81 -21.54 -12.09
CA GLU A 388 -2.64 -22.77 -12.14
C GLU A 388 -2.15 -23.74 -13.22
N LYS A 389 -1.57 -23.23 -14.30
CA LYS A 389 -1.02 -24.02 -15.42
C LYS A 389 0.47 -23.77 -15.59
N VAL A 390 1.24 -24.86 -15.66
CA VAL A 390 2.68 -24.81 -15.93
C VAL A 390 2.89 -24.80 -17.44
N THR A 391 3.49 -23.74 -17.98
CA THR A 391 3.72 -23.54 -19.42
C THR A 391 5.21 -23.54 -19.78
N ARG A 392 6.10 -23.39 -18.78
CA ARG A 392 7.56 -23.39 -18.93
C ARG A 392 8.21 -24.32 -17.91
N ARG A 393 9.18 -25.12 -18.35
CA ARG A 393 10.08 -25.91 -17.50
C ARG A 393 11.53 -25.67 -17.91
N LEU A 394 12.29 -25.02 -17.03
CA LEU A 394 13.70 -24.73 -17.23
C LEU A 394 14.57 -25.79 -16.52
N TYR A 395 15.54 -26.29 -17.27
CA TYR A 395 16.50 -27.31 -16.85
C TYR A 395 17.94 -26.79 -16.98
N PRO A 396 18.87 -27.33 -16.15
CA PRO A 396 18.64 -28.26 -15.03
C PRO A 396 18.05 -27.56 -13.79
N LEU A 397 17.70 -28.30 -12.73
CA LEU A 397 17.32 -27.66 -11.46
C LEU A 397 18.53 -27.03 -10.76
N LEU A 398 19.64 -27.77 -10.69
CA LEU A 398 20.89 -27.33 -10.08
C LEU A 398 21.99 -27.34 -11.12
N LYS A 399 22.94 -26.42 -10.98
CA LYS A 399 24.13 -26.46 -11.85
C LYS A 399 24.93 -27.76 -11.60
N PRO A 400 25.54 -28.36 -12.64
CA PRO A 400 26.37 -29.54 -12.46
C PRO A 400 27.51 -29.30 -11.48
N SER A 401 27.81 -30.29 -10.65
CA SER A 401 28.99 -30.25 -9.80
C SER A 401 30.27 -30.22 -10.65
N LYS A 402 31.30 -29.55 -10.11
CA LYS A 402 32.61 -29.35 -10.75
C LYS A 402 33.24 -30.61 -11.29
#